data_AF-A0A0C2WU81-F1
#
_entry.id   AF-A0A0C2WU81-F1
#
_cell.length_a   1.000
_cell.length_b   1.000
_cell.length_c   1.000
_cell.angle_alpha   90.00
_cell.angle_beta   90.00
_cell.angle_gamma   90.00
#
_symmetry.space_group_name_H-M   'P 1'
#
loop_
_entity.id
_entity.type
_entity.pdbx_description
1 polymer ?
#
loop_
_entity_poly.entity_id
_entity_poly.type
_entity_poly.pdbx_seq_one_letter_code
_entity_poly.pdbx_strand_id
1 'polypeptide(L)'
;MANTDQMANETQRHPKFYIPSGDMVIQVERTIFKIHSHFLTTESEVFRDMITAAPRSNEHNDGTDSEPLILSGDSVKGWELFLSSIYRANSFKFITFTGKQSIQILRITHKYCMQSAEDELISRLKEETGTVGFLNLMVASRIVDSKELYDTALKGLIASEPKPTFEEANMIGMEAYHAIMSQSWTTRKCGYCHQGNNLRTKCLSCHQWQ
;
A
#
# COMPACT_ATOMS: atom_id res chain seq x y z
N MET A 1 -1.57 46.46 -13.26
CA MET A 1 -0.65 45.50 -12.59
C MET A 1 -1.40 44.20 -12.49
N ALA A 2 -1.14 43.28 -13.42
CA ALA A 2 -1.94 42.08 -13.63
C ALA A 2 -1.47 40.93 -12.72
N ASN A 3 -2.46 40.25 -12.16
CA ASN A 3 -2.42 39.13 -11.24
C ASN A 3 -1.36 38.08 -11.62
N THR A 4 -0.24 38.03 -10.90
CA THR A 4 0.81 37.00 -11.10
C THR A 4 0.58 35.76 -10.21
N ASP A 5 -0.46 35.77 -9.38
CA ASP A 5 -0.79 34.66 -8.46
C ASP A 5 -1.72 33.58 -9.06
N GLN A 6 -2.10 33.68 -10.34
CA GLN A 6 -3.09 32.80 -10.95
C GLN A 6 -2.50 31.67 -11.82
N MET A 7 -1.16 31.53 -11.89
CA MET A 7 -0.47 30.56 -12.77
C MET A 7 0.13 29.32 -12.06
N ALA A 8 -0.29 28.98 -10.84
CA ALA A 8 0.33 27.87 -10.08
C ALA A 8 -0.64 26.87 -9.43
N ASN A 9 -1.85 26.70 -9.98
CA ASN A 9 -2.79 25.68 -9.50
C ASN A 9 -3.65 25.04 -10.61
N GLU A 10 -3.13 24.97 -11.84
CA GLU A 10 -3.82 24.25 -12.92
C GLU A 10 -3.69 22.74 -12.72
N THR A 11 -4.82 22.05 -12.74
CA THR A 11 -4.88 20.59 -12.81
C THR A 11 -4.41 20.13 -14.19
N GLN A 12 -3.63 19.06 -14.25
CA GLN A 12 -3.08 18.52 -15.49
C GLN A 12 -3.71 17.18 -15.87
N ARG A 13 -3.93 16.94 -17.16
CA ARG A 13 -4.38 15.64 -17.66
C ARG A 13 -3.26 14.62 -17.58
N HIS A 14 -3.56 13.43 -17.09
CA HIS A 14 -2.58 12.35 -17.05
C HIS A 14 -2.21 11.93 -18.49
N PRO A 15 -0.91 11.85 -18.85
CA PRO A 15 -0.50 11.61 -20.24
C PRO A 15 -0.96 10.24 -20.79
N LYS A 16 -0.97 9.21 -19.94
CA LYS A 16 -1.38 7.84 -20.30
C LYS A 16 -2.85 7.48 -20.02
N PHE A 17 -3.39 7.93 -18.89
CA PHE A 17 -4.69 7.50 -18.35
C PHE A 17 -5.74 8.61 -18.44
N TYR A 18 -5.63 9.46 -19.46
CA TYR A 18 -6.69 10.34 -19.91
C TYR A 18 -7.19 9.81 -21.26
N ILE A 19 -8.12 8.85 -21.20
CA ILE A 19 -8.55 8.05 -22.33
C ILE A 19 -9.72 8.74 -23.04
N PRO A 20 -9.63 9.02 -24.36
CA PRO A 20 -10.71 9.71 -25.08
C PRO A 20 -12.08 9.03 -24.98
N SER A 21 -12.10 7.69 -24.95
CA SER A 21 -13.33 6.89 -24.83
C SER A 21 -13.80 6.67 -23.39
N GLY A 22 -13.07 7.19 -22.39
CA GLY A 22 -13.47 7.07 -20.99
C GLY A 22 -14.75 7.86 -20.70
N ASP A 23 -15.60 7.28 -19.86
CA ASP A 23 -16.90 7.82 -19.43
C ASP A 23 -16.86 8.38 -18.00
N MET A 24 -15.72 8.30 -17.31
CA MET A 24 -15.54 8.80 -15.95
C MET A 24 -14.25 9.60 -15.81
N VAL A 25 -14.36 10.81 -15.27
CA VAL A 25 -13.25 11.73 -15.00
C VAL A 25 -13.03 11.85 -13.50
N ILE A 26 -11.87 11.42 -13.02
CA ILE A 26 -11.49 11.54 -11.60
C ILE A 26 -10.31 12.49 -11.45
N GLN A 27 -10.26 13.22 -10.35
CA GLN A 27 -9.12 14.02 -9.96
C GLN A 27 -8.45 13.41 -8.74
N VAL A 28 -7.15 13.17 -8.85
CA VAL A 28 -6.29 12.74 -7.74
C VAL A 28 -5.17 13.74 -7.62
N GLU A 29 -5.02 14.36 -6.44
CA GLU A 29 -4.13 15.51 -6.23
C GLU A 29 -4.40 16.59 -7.30
N ARG A 30 -3.41 16.90 -8.15
CA ARG A 30 -3.52 17.85 -9.27
C ARG A 30 -3.62 17.17 -10.63
N THR A 31 -3.88 15.86 -10.67
CA THR A 31 -3.88 15.07 -11.90
C THR A 31 -5.29 14.58 -12.23
N ILE A 32 -5.73 14.84 -13.46
CA ILE A 32 -7.01 14.40 -14.01
C ILE A 32 -6.81 13.09 -14.79
N PHE A 33 -7.57 12.08 -14.42
CA PHE A 33 -7.67 10.82 -15.13
C PHE A 33 -9.03 10.74 -15.82
N LYS A 34 -9.06 10.18 -17.02
CA LYS A 34 -10.29 9.86 -17.74
C LYS A 34 -10.26 8.38 -18.11
N ILE A 35 -11.13 7.60 -17.50
CA ILE A 35 -11.10 6.14 -17.50
C ILE A 35 -12.50 5.58 -17.77
N HIS A 36 -12.58 4.26 -17.91
CA HIS A 36 -13.85 3.56 -18.09
C HIS A 36 -14.39 3.13 -16.73
N SER A 37 -15.53 3.69 -16.34
CA SER A 37 -16.27 3.45 -15.09
C SER A 37 -16.52 1.97 -14.84
N HIS A 38 -16.69 1.18 -15.89
CA HIS A 38 -16.88 -0.27 -15.84
C HIS A 38 -15.84 -0.98 -14.98
N PHE A 39 -14.56 -0.62 -15.10
CA PHE A 39 -13.51 -1.30 -14.32
C PHE A 39 -13.57 -0.98 -12.83
N LEU A 40 -14.00 0.24 -12.47
CA LEU A 40 -14.18 0.60 -11.07
C LEU A 40 -15.45 -0.02 -10.50
N THR A 41 -16.57 0.10 -11.20
CA THR A 41 -17.87 -0.41 -10.75
C THR A 41 -17.96 -1.93 -10.72
N THR A 42 -17.10 -2.64 -11.45
CA THR A 42 -17.02 -4.11 -11.36
C THR A 42 -16.38 -4.53 -10.04
N GLU A 43 -15.28 -3.89 -9.67
CA GLU A 43 -14.47 -4.29 -8.51
C GLU A 43 -14.87 -3.58 -7.21
N SER A 44 -15.52 -2.42 -7.27
CA SER A 44 -15.79 -1.57 -6.09
C SER A 44 -17.29 -1.36 -5.87
N GLU A 45 -17.75 -1.77 -4.69
CA GLU A 45 -19.09 -1.41 -4.16
C GLU A 45 -19.25 0.10 -4.04
N VAL A 46 -18.23 0.78 -3.49
CA VAL A 46 -18.24 2.22 -3.27
C VAL A 46 -18.45 3.00 -4.58
N PHE A 47 -17.73 2.64 -5.66
CA PHE A 47 -17.91 3.30 -6.96
C PHE A 47 -19.25 2.96 -7.61
N ARG A 48 -19.72 1.72 -7.45
CA ARG A 48 -21.04 1.31 -7.96
C ARG A 48 -22.16 2.09 -7.28
N ASP A 49 -22.09 2.27 -5.96
CA ASP A 49 -23.05 3.04 -5.20
C ASP A 49 -22.97 4.54 -5.55
N MET A 50 -21.76 5.11 -5.65
CA MET A 50 -21.60 6.52 -6.06
C MET A 50 -22.21 6.81 -7.42
N ILE A 51 -22.03 5.91 -8.40
CA ILE A 51 -22.56 6.09 -9.76
C ILE A 51 -24.08 5.85 -9.81
N THR A 52 -24.61 4.91 -9.02
CA THR A 52 -26.04 4.58 -9.05
C THR A 52 -26.90 5.50 -8.17
N ALA A 53 -26.34 6.04 -7.08
CA ALA A 53 -27.01 6.95 -6.16
C ALA A 53 -27.00 8.42 -6.62
N ALA A 54 -26.15 8.78 -7.59
CA ALA A 54 -26.15 10.12 -8.18
C ALA A 54 -27.55 10.45 -8.73
N PRO A 55 -28.21 11.52 -8.26
CA PRO A 55 -29.54 11.87 -8.74
C PRO A 55 -29.49 12.15 -10.23
N ARG A 56 -30.36 11.49 -11.02
CA ARG A 56 -30.53 11.69 -12.46
C ARG A 56 -31.07 13.08 -12.84
N SER A 57 -31.11 14.02 -11.91
CA SER A 57 -31.35 15.43 -12.22
C SER A 57 -30.14 16.01 -12.94
N ASN A 58 -30.37 16.91 -13.89
CA ASN A 58 -29.37 17.58 -14.73
C ASN A 58 -28.34 18.45 -13.96
N GLU A 59 -28.17 18.26 -12.66
CA GLU A 59 -27.40 19.10 -11.74
C GLU A 59 -26.26 18.36 -11.01
N HIS A 60 -26.12 17.03 -11.16
CA HIS A 60 -24.92 16.32 -10.70
C HIS A 60 -24.04 15.99 -11.91
N ASN A 61 -23.01 16.80 -12.16
CA ASN A 61 -22.02 16.56 -13.23
C ASN A 61 -20.70 15.97 -12.68
N ASP A 62 -20.72 15.42 -11.46
CA ASP A 62 -19.58 14.74 -10.88
C ASP A 62 -19.08 13.62 -11.80
N GLY A 63 -17.78 13.63 -12.08
CA GLY A 63 -17.16 12.66 -12.98
C GLY A 63 -17.07 13.12 -14.44
N THR A 64 -17.31 14.40 -14.74
CA THR A 64 -17.18 14.97 -16.08
C THR A 64 -15.88 15.79 -16.25
N ASP A 65 -15.57 16.17 -17.49
CA ASP A 65 -14.41 17.03 -17.77
C ASP A 65 -14.52 18.43 -17.15
N SER A 66 -15.75 18.93 -16.94
CA SER A 66 -16.03 20.21 -16.27
C SER A 66 -16.09 20.08 -14.75
N GLU A 67 -16.44 18.91 -14.23
CA GLU A 67 -16.57 18.65 -12.80
C GLU A 67 -16.03 17.22 -12.48
N PRO A 68 -14.70 17.06 -12.39
CA PRO A 68 -14.08 15.78 -12.05
C PRO A 68 -14.44 15.30 -10.65
N LEU A 69 -14.63 13.99 -10.47
CA LEU A 69 -14.81 13.42 -9.13
C LEU A 69 -13.49 13.49 -8.34
N ILE A 70 -13.44 14.30 -7.28
CA ILE A 70 -12.22 14.52 -6.49
C ILE A 70 -12.00 13.41 -5.47
N LEU A 71 -10.92 12.65 -5.64
CA LEU A 71 -10.54 11.54 -4.77
C LEU A 71 -9.49 11.99 -3.75
N SER A 72 -9.97 12.59 -2.67
CA SER A 72 -9.11 13.16 -1.62
C SER A 72 -8.36 12.07 -0.82
N GLY A 73 -7.10 12.33 -0.50
CA GLY A 73 -6.24 11.42 0.28
C GLY A 73 -5.59 10.30 -0.53
N ASP A 74 -5.88 10.20 -1.82
CA ASP A 74 -5.21 9.25 -2.71
C ASP A 74 -3.96 9.85 -3.33
N SER A 75 -3.03 8.97 -3.72
CA SER A 75 -1.83 9.38 -4.44
C SER A 75 -1.96 9.11 -5.94
N VAL A 76 -1.42 10.02 -6.76
CA VAL A 76 -1.32 9.81 -8.21
C VAL A 76 -0.58 8.51 -8.51
N LYS A 77 0.45 8.19 -7.72
CA LYS A 77 1.25 6.99 -7.93
C LYS A 77 0.48 5.70 -7.71
N GLY A 78 -0.38 5.64 -6.69
CA GLY A 78 -1.24 4.48 -6.46
C GLY A 78 -2.18 4.27 -7.64
N TRP A 79 -2.82 5.35 -8.11
CA TRP A 79 -3.76 5.29 -9.23
C TRP A 79 -3.07 4.89 -10.55
N GLU A 80 -1.87 5.39 -10.83
CA GLU A 80 -1.07 4.93 -11.96
C GLU A 80 -0.81 3.42 -11.92
N LEU A 81 -0.41 2.89 -10.76
CA LEU A 81 -0.11 1.47 -10.59
C LEU A 81 -1.36 0.62 -10.76
N PHE A 82 -2.46 1.01 -10.11
CA PHE A 82 -3.75 0.34 -10.23
C PHE A 82 -4.26 0.35 -11.68
N LEU A 83 -4.31 1.52 -12.32
CA LEU A 83 -4.76 1.62 -13.71
C LEU A 83 -3.83 0.89 -14.69
N SER A 84 -2.55 0.72 -14.35
CA SER A 84 -1.63 -0.09 -15.16
C SER A 84 -1.93 -1.59 -15.12
N SER A 85 -2.56 -2.11 -14.07
CA SER A 85 -3.01 -3.52 -13.99
C SER A 85 -4.28 -3.77 -14.80
N ILE A 86 -5.11 -2.74 -14.97
CA ILE A 86 -6.34 -2.76 -15.76
C ILE A 86 -6.02 -2.54 -17.24
N TYR A 87 -5.41 -1.40 -17.58
CA TYR A 87 -5.07 -1.01 -18.95
C TYR A 87 -3.72 -1.60 -19.38
N ARG A 88 -3.64 -2.93 -19.37
CA ARG A 88 -2.44 -3.65 -19.80
C ARG A 88 -2.25 -3.52 -21.30
N ALA A 89 -1.06 -3.08 -21.71
CA ALA A 89 -0.70 -2.99 -23.13
C ALA A 89 -0.62 -4.38 -23.79
N ASN A 90 -0.31 -5.42 -23.02
CA ASN A 90 -0.29 -6.80 -23.48
C ASN A 90 -1.01 -7.69 -22.46
N SER A 91 -2.20 -8.17 -22.83
CA SER A 91 -3.06 -9.00 -21.97
C SER A 91 -2.41 -10.34 -21.57
N PHE A 92 -1.44 -10.81 -22.35
CA PHE A 92 -0.73 -12.08 -22.11
C PHE A 92 0.50 -11.94 -21.21
N LYS A 93 0.92 -10.70 -20.88
CA LYS A 93 2.02 -10.47 -19.94
C LYS A 93 1.46 -10.24 -18.54
N PHE A 94 1.92 -11.06 -17.59
CA PHE A 94 1.68 -10.83 -16.17
C PHE A 94 2.44 -9.58 -15.72
N ILE A 95 1.76 -8.71 -14.98
CA ILE A 95 2.39 -7.58 -14.30
C ILE A 95 2.69 -8.03 -12.88
N THR A 96 3.96 -8.00 -12.51
CA THR A 96 4.39 -8.24 -11.14
C THR A 96 4.72 -6.90 -10.50
N PHE A 97 4.06 -6.60 -9.38
CA PHE A 97 4.35 -5.44 -8.57
C PHE A 97 5.33 -5.80 -7.45
N THR A 98 6.23 -4.87 -7.11
CA THR A 98 7.04 -5.01 -5.89
C THR A 98 6.15 -4.87 -4.65
N GLY A 99 6.60 -5.31 -3.48
CA GLY A 99 5.81 -5.13 -2.24
C GLY A 99 5.44 -3.67 -1.96
N LYS A 100 6.37 -2.73 -2.20
CA LYS A 100 6.08 -1.29 -2.09
C LYS A 100 4.99 -0.83 -3.07
N GLN A 101 5.00 -1.32 -4.31
CA GLN A 101 3.95 -1.02 -5.29
C GLN A 101 2.62 -1.66 -4.90
N SER A 102 2.65 -2.91 -4.43
CA SER A 102 1.48 -3.64 -3.94
C SER A 102 0.82 -2.89 -2.78
N ILE A 103 1.60 -2.31 -1.85
CA ILE A 103 1.09 -1.44 -0.78
C ILE A 103 0.39 -0.19 -1.31
N GLN A 104 0.92 0.45 -2.36
CA GLN A 104 0.27 1.63 -2.96
C GLN A 104 -1.08 1.27 -3.57
N ILE A 105 -1.17 0.11 -4.23
CA ILE A 105 -2.42 -0.39 -4.80
C ILE A 105 -3.37 -0.80 -3.68
N LEU A 106 -2.87 -1.47 -2.63
CA LEU A 106 -3.65 -1.93 -1.48
C LEU A 106 -4.40 -0.78 -0.78
N ARG A 107 -3.78 0.40 -0.67
CA ARG A 107 -4.45 1.58 -0.12
C ARG A 107 -5.70 1.98 -0.90
N ILE A 108 -5.64 1.88 -2.23
CA ILE A 108 -6.77 2.19 -3.11
C ILE A 108 -7.82 1.09 -3.02
N THR A 109 -7.41 -0.16 -3.18
CA THR A 109 -8.36 -1.29 -3.15
C THR A 109 -9.08 -1.37 -1.82
N HIS A 110 -8.39 -1.13 -0.71
CA HIS A 110 -9.01 -1.10 0.61
C HIS A 110 -9.99 0.07 0.77
N LYS A 111 -9.57 1.29 0.43
CA LYS A 111 -10.39 2.50 0.56
C LYS A 111 -11.70 2.40 -0.24
N TYR A 112 -11.64 1.78 -1.42
CA TYR A 112 -12.79 1.64 -2.32
C TYR A 112 -13.44 0.25 -2.25
N CYS A 113 -13.16 -0.54 -1.20
CA CYS A 113 -13.78 -1.84 -0.95
C CYS A 113 -13.72 -2.80 -2.17
N MET A 114 -12.53 -2.92 -2.76
CA MET A 114 -12.24 -3.84 -3.87
C MET A 114 -11.70 -5.17 -3.34
N GLN A 115 -12.55 -5.95 -2.68
CA GLN A 115 -12.14 -7.10 -1.86
C GLN A 115 -11.31 -8.14 -2.64
N SER A 116 -11.70 -8.48 -3.87
CA SER A 116 -10.96 -9.48 -4.68
C SER A 116 -9.52 -9.03 -4.97
N ALA A 117 -9.33 -7.75 -5.29
CA ALA A 117 -8.01 -7.19 -5.54
C ALA A 117 -7.19 -7.06 -4.25
N GLU A 118 -7.84 -6.68 -3.15
CA GLU A 118 -7.22 -6.65 -1.82
C GLU A 118 -6.69 -8.03 -1.39
N ASP A 119 -7.51 -9.07 -1.52
CA ASP A 119 -7.15 -10.44 -1.14
C ASP A 119 -5.95 -10.96 -1.95
N GLU A 120 -5.90 -10.66 -3.26
CA GLU A 120 -4.75 -11.03 -4.12
C GLU A 120 -3.47 -10.31 -3.67
N LEU A 121 -3.54 -9.01 -3.37
CA LEU A 121 -2.40 -8.22 -2.91
C LEU A 121 -1.88 -8.70 -1.56
N ILE A 122 -2.78 -9.00 -0.61
CA ILE A 122 -2.42 -9.55 0.70
C ILE A 122 -1.77 -10.92 0.53
N SER A 123 -2.33 -11.79 -0.31
CA SER A 123 -1.77 -13.13 -0.57
C SER A 123 -0.33 -13.04 -1.08
N ARG A 124 -0.07 -12.17 -2.05
CA ARG A 124 1.29 -11.92 -2.57
C ARG A 124 2.23 -11.36 -1.49
N LEU A 125 1.76 -10.42 -0.67
CA LEU A 125 2.57 -9.83 0.40
C LEU A 125 2.91 -10.84 1.49
N LYS A 126 2.07 -11.85 1.74
CA LYS A 126 2.36 -12.96 2.65
C LYS A 126 3.47 -13.89 2.16
N GLU A 127 3.68 -13.96 0.84
CA GLU A 127 4.74 -14.78 0.23
C GLU A 127 6.12 -14.11 0.30
N GLU A 128 6.18 -12.80 0.56
CA GLU A 128 7.45 -12.09 0.71
C GLU A 128 8.20 -12.56 1.96
N THR A 129 9.51 -12.68 1.84
CA THR A 129 10.39 -13.14 2.92
C THR A 129 11.47 -12.11 3.24
N GLY A 130 12.14 -12.31 4.37
CA GLY A 130 13.17 -11.38 4.86
C GLY A 130 12.59 -10.08 5.42
N THR A 131 13.47 -9.22 5.91
CA THR A 131 13.08 -8.01 6.64
C THR A 131 12.20 -7.09 5.81
N VAL A 132 12.53 -6.87 4.53
CA VAL A 132 11.73 -6.03 3.63
C VAL A 132 10.32 -6.60 3.44
N GLY A 133 10.19 -7.92 3.26
CA GLY A 133 8.89 -8.56 3.09
C GLY A 133 8.01 -8.41 4.33
N PHE A 134 8.57 -8.64 5.52
CA PHE A 134 7.80 -8.47 6.75
C PHE A 134 7.51 -7.00 7.10
N LEU A 135 8.37 -6.06 6.70
CA LEU A 135 8.05 -4.62 6.77
C LEU A 135 6.87 -4.27 5.86
N ASN A 136 6.84 -4.81 4.65
CA ASN A 136 5.72 -4.60 3.74
C ASN A 136 4.43 -5.19 4.32
N LEU A 137 4.49 -6.41 4.87
CA LEU A 137 3.34 -7.05 5.53
C LEU A 137 2.89 -6.28 6.78
N MET A 138 3.82 -5.71 7.55
CA MET A 138 3.51 -4.84 8.69
C MET A 138 2.72 -3.60 8.25
N VAL A 139 3.16 -2.94 7.18
CA VAL A 139 2.45 -1.78 6.63
C VAL A 139 1.07 -2.20 6.11
N ALA A 140 0.97 -3.32 5.41
CA ALA A 140 -0.29 -3.86 4.91
C ALA A 140 -1.28 -4.16 6.04
N SER A 141 -0.82 -4.77 7.14
CA SER A 141 -1.66 -5.07 8.30
C SER A 141 -2.36 -3.84 8.87
N ARG A 142 -1.72 -2.66 8.81
CA ARG A 142 -2.29 -1.40 9.28
C ARG A 142 -3.26 -0.78 8.31
N ILE A 143 -3.05 -1.00 7.01
CA ILE A 143 -3.96 -0.50 5.99
C ILE A 143 -5.31 -1.18 6.15
N VAL A 144 -5.31 -2.49 6.34
CA VAL A 144 -6.53 -3.32 6.42
C VAL A 144 -6.97 -3.63 7.86
N ASP A 145 -6.36 -2.97 8.84
CA ASP A 145 -6.59 -3.15 10.28
C ASP A 145 -6.65 -4.62 10.75
N SER A 146 -5.71 -5.44 10.27
CA SER A 146 -5.66 -6.88 10.56
C SER A 146 -4.60 -7.23 11.60
N LYS A 147 -5.08 -7.60 12.80
CA LYS A 147 -4.23 -8.11 13.88
C LYS A 147 -3.47 -9.39 13.49
N GLU A 148 -4.09 -10.28 12.71
CA GLU A 148 -3.44 -11.51 12.27
C GLU A 148 -2.22 -11.22 11.37
N LEU A 149 -2.37 -10.31 10.41
CA LEU A 149 -1.27 -9.88 9.55
C LEU A 149 -0.19 -9.17 10.37
N TYR A 150 -0.60 -8.34 11.33
CA TYR A 150 0.33 -7.65 12.23
C TYR A 150 1.18 -8.63 13.03
N ASP A 151 0.55 -9.62 13.68
CA ASP A 151 1.24 -10.63 14.48
C ASP A 151 2.18 -11.47 13.61
N THR A 152 1.77 -11.80 12.38
CA THR A 152 2.59 -12.53 11.42
C THR A 152 3.82 -11.73 11.01
N ALA A 153 3.63 -10.46 10.63
CA ALA A 153 4.71 -9.56 10.28
C ALA A 153 5.69 -9.34 11.44
N LEU A 154 5.17 -9.13 12.66
CA LEU A 154 5.99 -8.93 13.84
C LEU A 154 6.87 -10.14 14.16
N LYS A 155 6.29 -11.34 14.15
CA LYS A 155 7.03 -12.60 14.32
C LYS A 155 8.13 -12.74 13.27
N GLY A 156 7.81 -12.43 12.00
CA GLY A 156 8.76 -12.42 10.91
C GLY A 156 9.93 -11.46 11.15
N LEU A 157 9.66 -10.22 11.57
CA LEU A 157 10.70 -9.20 11.85
C LEU A 157 11.57 -9.55 13.06
N ILE A 158 11.00 -10.19 14.09
CA ILE A 158 11.78 -10.71 15.23
C ILE A 158 12.78 -11.77 14.74
N ALA A 159 12.37 -12.62 13.80
CA ALA A 159 13.20 -13.71 13.28
C ALA A 159 14.15 -13.29 12.14
N SER A 160 13.88 -12.20 11.43
CA SER A 160 14.63 -11.80 10.24
C SER A 160 15.97 -11.14 10.57
N GLU A 161 16.93 -11.28 9.64
CA GLU A 161 18.18 -10.54 9.60
C GLU A 161 18.38 -9.98 8.17
N PRO A 162 18.91 -8.76 8.00
CA PRO A 162 19.30 -7.81 9.05
C PRO A 162 18.09 -7.20 9.77
N LYS A 163 18.26 -6.70 11.00
CA LYS A 163 17.21 -5.96 11.70
C LYS A 163 16.81 -4.67 10.96
N PRO A 164 15.58 -4.17 11.15
CA PRO A 164 15.14 -2.92 10.53
C PRO A 164 16.12 -1.78 10.78
N THR A 165 16.37 -0.99 9.75
CA THR A 165 17.11 0.27 9.84
C THR A 165 16.34 1.28 10.69
N PHE A 166 16.98 2.39 11.04
CA PHE A 166 16.32 3.47 11.77
C PHE A 166 15.10 4.04 11.01
N GLU A 167 15.24 4.19 9.69
CA GLU A 167 14.15 4.67 8.83
C GLU A 167 12.97 3.69 8.82
N GLU A 168 13.25 2.39 8.74
CA GLU A 168 12.23 1.34 8.78
C GLU A 168 11.59 1.20 10.18
N ALA A 169 12.36 1.41 11.24
CA ALA A 169 11.85 1.46 12.62
C ALA A 169 10.82 2.58 12.80
N ASN A 170 11.08 3.76 12.24
CA ASN A 170 10.11 4.86 12.25
C ASN A 170 8.81 4.50 11.51
N MET A 171 8.89 3.71 10.44
CA MET A 171 7.70 3.25 9.72
C MET A 171 6.84 2.29 10.55
N ILE A 172 7.46 1.39 11.32
CA ILE A 172 6.75 0.38 12.12
C ILE A 172 6.40 0.85 13.54
N GLY A 173 6.83 2.03 13.96
CA GLY A 173 6.49 2.57 15.28
C GLY A 173 7.25 1.91 16.44
N MET A 174 7.19 2.58 17.59
CA MET A 174 8.03 2.25 18.74
C MET A 174 7.66 0.92 19.40
N GLU A 175 6.38 0.55 19.40
CA GLU A 175 5.89 -0.69 20.00
C GLU A 175 6.43 -1.90 19.25
N ALA A 176 6.33 -1.89 17.92
CA ALA A 176 6.84 -2.97 17.08
C ALA A 176 8.37 -3.04 17.18
N TYR A 177 9.05 -1.88 17.13
CA TYR A 177 10.50 -1.82 17.27
C TYR A 177 10.98 -2.38 18.62
N HIS A 178 10.33 -1.99 19.72
CA HIS A 178 10.64 -2.50 21.05
C HIS A 178 10.45 -4.02 21.15
N ALA A 179 9.37 -4.56 20.58
CA ALA A 179 9.14 -6.00 20.53
C ALA A 179 10.23 -6.73 19.72
N ILE A 180 10.60 -6.20 18.55
CA ILE A 180 11.69 -6.75 17.73
C ILE A 180 12.99 -6.77 18.50
N MET A 181 13.35 -5.65 19.13
CA MET A 181 14.61 -5.55 19.85
C MET A 181 14.59 -6.46 21.08
N SER A 182 13.60 -6.36 21.97
CA SER A 182 13.55 -7.15 23.21
C SER A 182 13.57 -8.67 22.97
N GLN A 183 12.87 -9.15 21.94
CA GLN A 183 12.75 -10.59 21.66
C GLN A 183 13.86 -11.11 20.75
N SER A 184 14.47 -10.27 19.92
CA SER A 184 15.66 -10.62 19.13
C SER A 184 16.83 -11.11 19.98
N TRP A 185 17.00 -10.58 21.20
CA TRP A 185 18.07 -11.03 22.09
C TRP A 185 17.79 -12.42 22.67
N THR A 186 16.52 -12.77 22.84
CA THR A 186 16.11 -14.06 23.41
C THR A 186 16.27 -15.23 22.44
N THR A 187 16.22 -14.94 21.15
CA THR A 187 16.34 -15.94 20.07
C THR A 187 17.78 -16.15 19.60
N ARG A 188 18.73 -15.30 20.00
CA ARG A 188 20.15 -15.47 19.65
C ARG A 188 20.72 -16.72 20.34
N LYS A 189 21.17 -17.65 19.51
CA LYS A 189 21.92 -18.83 19.95
C LYS A 189 23.36 -18.45 20.25
N CYS A 190 23.92 -18.98 21.34
CA CYS A 190 25.32 -18.82 21.67
C CYS A 190 26.21 -19.33 20.53
N GLY A 191 27.24 -18.56 20.14
CA GLY A 191 28.19 -18.96 19.11
C GLY A 191 29.01 -20.21 19.45
N TYR A 192 29.13 -20.55 20.74
CA TYR A 192 29.89 -21.72 21.21
C TYR A 192 29.05 -22.98 21.40
N CYS A 193 27.85 -22.87 21.99
CA CYS A 193 27.03 -24.03 22.35
C CYS A 193 25.69 -24.10 21.63
N HIS A 194 25.39 -23.12 20.77
CA HIS A 194 24.15 -22.99 19.99
C HIS A 194 22.83 -23.07 20.78
N GLN A 195 22.88 -22.89 22.11
CA GLN A 195 21.69 -22.79 22.95
C GLN A 195 21.20 -21.34 22.96
N GLY A 196 19.89 -21.14 22.97
CA GLY A 196 19.28 -19.81 23.12
C GLY A 196 19.69 -19.21 24.46
N ASN A 197 20.27 -18.02 24.46
CA ASN A 197 20.74 -17.40 25.70
C ASN A 197 20.31 -15.95 25.83
N ASN A 198 19.57 -15.68 26.91
CA ASN A 198 19.31 -14.34 27.38
C ASN A 198 20.53 -13.88 28.18
N LEU A 199 21.54 -13.23 27.57
CA LEU A 199 22.43 -12.28 28.26
C LEU A 199 23.44 -11.64 27.29
N ARG A 200 23.81 -10.39 27.59
CA ARG A 200 24.73 -9.53 26.83
C ARG A 200 26.21 -9.94 26.87
N THR A 201 26.59 -10.86 27.75
CA THR A 201 28.01 -11.04 28.10
C THR A 201 28.42 -12.48 28.37
N LYS A 202 27.63 -13.27 29.11
CA LYS A 202 27.99 -14.66 29.46
C LYS A 202 26.83 -15.60 29.20
N CYS A 203 27.08 -16.65 28.43
CA CYS A 203 26.13 -17.72 28.15
C CYS A 203 25.78 -18.47 29.45
N LEU A 204 24.51 -18.59 29.81
CA LEU A 204 24.08 -19.35 31.00
C LEU A 204 24.28 -20.86 30.85
N SER A 205 24.40 -21.35 29.61
CA SER A 205 24.50 -22.78 29.33
C SER A 205 25.93 -23.31 29.32
N CYS A 206 26.84 -22.59 28.66
CA CYS A 206 28.24 -22.99 28.54
C CYS A 206 29.22 -22.06 29.25
N HIS A 207 28.72 -21.00 29.90
CA HIS A 207 29.51 -20.01 30.63
C HIS A 207 30.60 -19.29 29.81
N GLN A 208 30.61 -19.46 28.49
CA GLN A 208 31.47 -18.72 27.58
C GLN A 208 30.98 -17.28 27.41
N TRP A 209 31.93 -16.37 27.23
CA TRP A 209 31.62 -14.98 26.92
C TRP A 209 31.23 -14.87 25.44
N GLN A 210 30.11 -14.20 25.16
CA GLN A 210 29.68 -13.89 23.79
C GLN A 210 30.33 -12.58 23.33
#